data_AF-B4H1Q7-F1
#
_entry.id   AF-B4H1Q7-F1
#
_cell.length_a   1.000
_cell.length_b   1.000
_cell.length_c   1.000
_cell.angle_alpha   90.00
_cell.angle_beta   90.00
_cell.angle_gamma   90.00
#
_symmetry.space_group_name_H-M   'P 1'
#
loop_
_entity.id
_entity.type
_entity.pdbx_description
1 polymer ?
#
loop_
_entity_poly.entity_id
_entity_poly.type
_entity_poly.pdbx_seq_one_letter_code
_entity_poly.pdbx_strand_id
1 'polypeptide(L)'
;MSGDWVPWSNKVPVIEVETHKVASPDIVVPTLDTVRHESLLYTWLAEHKPLVLCGPPGSGKTMTLFSALRALPDMEVVGLNFSSATTPELLLKTFDHYCEYRKTPNGVVLSPVQIGKWLVLFCDEINLPDMDSYGTQRVISFLRQLVEHKGFYRASDQAWVSLERIQFVGACNPPTDPGRKPLSHRFLRHVPIIYVDYPGETSLKQIYGTFSRAMLRLMPALRGYAEPLTNAMVEFYLASQDRFTQDMQPHYVYSPREMTRWVRGICEAIRPLDSLPVEGLVRLWAHEALRLFQDRLVDDPERRWTNENIDIVGHKHFPGINQEEALQRPILYSNWLSKDYMPVNREELRDYVRARLKVFYEEELDVPLVLFDEVLDHVLRIDRIFRQPQGHLLLIGVSGAGKTTLSRFVAWMNGLSIFQIKVHNKYTSEDFDEDLRCVLRRSGCKDEKIAFILDESNVLDSGFLGAHEHAAGQRRGSGSLRGRRIEEKRKYVMADLAQVEPAVIDAQAAVSSIKKKHLAEVRSMANPPAVVKLALESVCELLNESATDWKAIRGILVKDSFISSIVNLETDKITYATLSLYHITKDYYYSHHIQPTQHSPPHCLLVASSVH
;
A
#
# COMPACT_ATOMS: atom_id res chain seq x y z
N MET A 1 -13.72 38.00 29.82
CA MET A 1 -12.29 37.64 29.76
C MET A 1 -11.50 38.88 30.14
N SER A 2 -10.42 38.77 30.94
CA SER A 2 -9.64 39.90 31.47
C SER A 2 -8.83 40.66 30.41
N GLY A 3 -8.74 40.16 29.17
CA GLY A 3 -7.99 40.78 28.07
C GLY A 3 -6.50 40.45 28.07
N ASP A 4 -6.03 39.60 28.98
CA ASP A 4 -4.61 39.28 29.13
C ASP A 4 -4.13 38.18 28.18
N TRP A 5 -2.86 38.26 27.77
CA TRP A 5 -2.18 37.22 27.01
C TRP A 5 -1.81 36.04 27.93
N VAL A 6 -2.45 34.90 27.73
CA VAL A 6 -2.20 33.68 28.51
C VAL A 6 -1.56 32.61 27.61
N PRO A 7 -0.47 31.94 28.06
CA PRO A 7 0.13 30.82 27.32
C PRO A 7 -0.86 29.67 27.07
N TRP A 8 -0.88 29.14 25.84
CA TRP A 8 -1.71 28.00 25.46
C TRP A 8 -1.39 26.72 26.24
N SER A 9 -0.14 26.57 26.69
CA SER A 9 0.30 25.47 27.55
C SER A 9 -0.59 25.30 28.79
N ASN A 10 -1.09 26.41 29.34
CA ASN A 10 -1.93 26.40 30.54
C ASN A 10 -3.33 25.83 30.27
N LYS A 11 -3.74 25.74 29.00
CA LYS A 11 -5.02 25.20 28.56
C LYS A 11 -4.92 23.75 28.08
N VAL A 12 -3.74 23.15 28.06
CA VAL A 12 -3.56 21.75 27.61
C VAL A 12 -3.92 20.82 28.77
N PRO A 13 -5.05 20.08 28.70
CA PRO A 13 -5.41 19.16 29.76
C PRO A 13 -4.53 17.90 29.71
N VAL A 14 -4.22 17.35 30.88
CA VAL A 14 -3.58 16.03 30.97
C VAL A 14 -4.69 14.99 30.97
N ILE A 15 -4.78 14.20 29.90
CA ILE A 15 -5.75 13.10 29.82
C ILE A 15 -5.09 11.79 30.22
N GLU A 16 -5.89 10.90 30.81
CA GLU A 16 -5.53 9.50 30.94
C GLU A 16 -6.33 8.67 29.96
N VAL A 17 -5.65 7.75 29.28
CA VAL A 17 -6.28 6.82 28.34
C VAL A 17 -6.53 5.50 29.07
N GLU A 18 -7.76 4.99 28.94
CA GLU A 18 -8.12 3.66 29.42
C GLU A 18 -7.42 2.58 28.59
N THR A 19 -6.95 1.52 29.26
CA THR A 19 -6.13 0.46 28.64
C THR A 19 -6.82 -0.23 27.46
N HIS A 20 -8.13 -0.43 27.53
CA HIS A 20 -8.90 -1.07 26.47
C HIS A 20 -9.09 -0.18 25.24
N LYS A 21 -9.02 1.15 25.40
CA LYS A 21 -9.21 2.12 24.33
C LYS A 21 -7.91 2.53 23.62
N VAL A 22 -6.74 2.08 24.05
CA VAL A 22 -5.45 2.35 23.38
C VAL A 22 -5.48 1.96 21.89
N ALA A 23 -6.20 0.89 21.54
CA ALA A 23 -6.37 0.44 20.17
C ALA A 23 -7.44 1.23 19.37
N SER A 24 -8.24 2.08 20.03
CA SER A 24 -9.32 2.82 19.38
C SER A 24 -8.79 3.91 18.44
N PRO A 25 -9.41 4.12 17.26
CA PRO A 25 -9.06 5.21 16.34
C PRO A 25 -9.61 6.58 16.76
N ASP A 26 -10.40 6.66 17.82
CA ASP A 26 -11.19 7.85 18.16
C ASP A 26 -10.57 8.73 19.25
N ILE A 27 -9.51 8.23 19.91
CA ILE A 27 -8.81 8.98 20.95
C ILE A 27 -7.91 10.02 20.32
N VAL A 28 -8.12 11.26 20.73
CA VAL A 28 -7.25 12.39 20.42
C VAL A 28 -6.58 12.81 21.72
N VAL A 29 -5.25 12.74 21.76
CA VAL A 29 -4.49 13.27 22.91
C VAL A 29 -4.31 14.77 22.71
N PRO A 30 -4.81 15.61 23.62
CA PRO A 30 -4.69 17.05 23.50
C PRO A 30 -3.23 17.48 23.70
N THR A 31 -2.70 18.22 22.74
CA THR A 31 -1.42 18.92 22.77
C THR A 31 -1.64 20.41 22.61
N LEU A 32 -0.56 21.20 22.71
CA LEU A 32 -0.60 22.64 22.46
C LEU A 32 -1.16 22.95 21.06
N ASP A 33 -0.75 22.19 20.05
CA ASP A 33 -1.21 22.38 18.68
C ASP A 33 -2.68 21.97 18.52
N THR A 34 -3.12 20.84 19.08
CA THR A 34 -4.53 20.41 18.91
C THR A 34 -5.49 21.41 19.55
N VAL A 35 -5.20 21.89 20.77
CA VAL A 35 -6.05 22.86 21.48
C VAL A 35 -6.12 24.19 20.71
N ARG A 36 -5.01 24.64 20.12
CA ARG A 36 -4.95 25.85 19.30
C ARG A 36 -5.81 25.71 18.04
N HIS A 37 -5.64 24.61 17.29
CA HIS A 37 -6.40 24.37 16.06
C HIS A 37 -7.89 24.14 16.35
N GLU A 38 -8.23 23.40 17.40
CA GLU A 38 -9.61 23.12 17.81
C GLU A 38 -10.36 24.41 18.18
N SER A 39 -9.73 25.32 18.91
CA SER A 39 -10.34 26.63 19.23
C SER A 39 -10.66 27.45 17.98
N LEU A 40 -9.80 27.42 16.97
CA LEU A 40 -10.00 28.13 15.71
C LEU A 40 -11.10 27.48 14.87
N LEU A 41 -11.03 26.14 14.73
CA LEU A 41 -12.01 25.34 14.00
C LEU A 41 -13.40 25.49 14.59
N TYR A 42 -13.53 25.41 15.92
CA TYR A 42 -14.81 25.60 16.62
C TYR A 42 -15.46 26.94 16.25
N THR A 43 -14.67 28.02 16.23
CA THR A 43 -15.17 29.36 15.90
C THR A 43 -15.70 29.43 14.47
N TRP A 44 -14.97 28.92 13.49
CA TRP A 44 -15.40 28.97 12.08
C TRP A 44 -16.53 28.00 11.75
N LEU A 45 -16.56 26.81 12.38
CA LEU A 45 -17.65 25.86 12.24
C LEU A 45 -18.94 26.42 12.83
N ALA A 46 -18.88 27.07 14.00
CA ALA A 46 -20.02 27.71 14.64
C ALA A 46 -20.57 28.88 13.80
N GLU A 47 -19.72 29.60 13.07
CA GLU A 47 -20.12 30.62 12.09
C GLU A 47 -20.57 30.06 10.73
N HIS A 48 -20.54 28.73 10.57
CA HIS A 48 -20.87 28.02 9.32
C HIS A 48 -20.02 28.47 8.12
N LYS A 49 -18.76 28.83 8.36
CA LYS A 49 -17.80 29.22 7.31
C LYS A 49 -17.13 27.98 6.72
N PRO A 50 -16.98 27.92 5.38
CA PRO A 50 -16.23 26.83 4.78
C PRO A 50 -14.74 26.95 5.15
N LEU A 51 -14.05 25.83 5.31
CA LEU A 51 -12.62 25.81 5.63
C LEU A 51 -11.93 24.61 4.99
N VAL A 52 -10.63 24.72 4.74
CA VAL A 52 -9.80 23.62 4.25
C VAL A 52 -8.62 23.39 5.19
N LEU A 53 -8.45 22.14 5.62
CA LEU A 53 -7.29 21.67 6.37
C LEU A 53 -6.24 21.16 5.38
N CYS A 54 -5.12 21.84 5.26
CA CYS A 54 -3.99 21.43 4.42
C CYS A 54 -2.85 20.92 5.29
N GLY A 55 -2.15 19.87 4.89
CA GLY A 55 -1.00 19.36 5.65
C GLY A 55 -0.56 17.99 5.16
N PRO A 56 0.60 17.47 5.60
CA PRO A 56 1.11 16.20 5.12
C PRO A 56 0.22 15.00 5.54
N PRO A 57 0.34 13.84 4.88
CA PRO A 57 -0.49 12.68 5.18
C PRO A 57 -0.26 12.18 6.61
N GLY A 58 -1.33 12.02 7.38
CA GLY A 58 -1.23 11.54 8.76
C GLY A 58 -0.84 12.60 9.80
N SER A 59 -0.84 13.90 9.45
CA SER A 59 -0.64 14.99 10.41
C SER A 59 -1.78 15.22 11.41
N GLY A 60 -2.90 14.49 11.29
CA GLY A 60 -4.03 14.60 12.20
C GLY A 60 -5.12 15.58 11.76
N LYS A 61 -5.14 16.01 10.49
CA LYS A 61 -6.20 16.87 9.90
C LYS A 61 -7.62 16.39 10.24
N THR A 62 -7.96 15.18 9.77
CA THR A 62 -9.28 14.56 9.95
C THR A 62 -9.59 14.37 11.44
N MET A 63 -8.59 13.93 12.23
CA MET A 63 -8.74 13.71 13.67
C MET A 63 -9.09 15.01 14.41
N THR A 64 -8.39 16.10 14.11
CA THR A 64 -8.60 17.42 14.73
C THR A 64 -9.96 17.98 14.35
N LEU A 65 -10.38 17.80 13.10
CA LEU A 65 -11.70 18.22 12.63
C LEU A 65 -12.83 17.48 13.37
N PHE A 66 -12.76 16.15 13.43
CA PHE A 66 -13.79 15.37 14.11
C PHE A 66 -13.80 15.63 15.63
N SER A 67 -12.66 15.96 16.25
CA SER A 67 -12.62 16.43 17.64
C SER A 67 -13.43 17.71 17.81
N ALA A 68 -13.17 18.72 16.98
CA ALA A 68 -13.88 20.00 17.03
C ALA A 68 -15.39 19.84 16.75
N LEU A 69 -15.76 18.97 15.80
CA LEU A 69 -17.16 18.70 15.46
C LEU A 69 -17.91 17.97 16.58
N ARG A 70 -17.25 17.13 17.39
CA ARG A 70 -17.87 16.50 18.58
C ARG A 70 -18.28 17.53 19.63
N ALA A 71 -17.64 18.70 19.67
CA ALA A 71 -18.03 19.80 20.56
C ALA A 71 -19.30 20.54 20.09
N LEU A 72 -19.81 20.25 18.90
CA LEU A 72 -20.95 20.91 18.26
C LEU A 72 -22.09 19.89 18.01
N PRO A 73 -23.03 19.72 18.95
CA PRO A 73 -24.05 18.65 18.89
C PRO A 73 -25.08 18.85 17.76
N ASP A 74 -25.25 20.09 17.28
CA ASP A 74 -26.21 20.44 16.24
C ASP A 74 -25.69 20.16 14.82
N MET A 75 -24.51 19.57 14.68
CA MET A 75 -23.87 19.27 13.39
C MET A 75 -23.85 17.76 13.10
N GLU A 76 -24.30 17.40 11.91
CA GLU A 76 -24.17 16.06 11.35
C GLU A 76 -23.09 16.08 10.27
N VAL A 77 -22.13 15.15 10.34
CA VAL A 77 -20.96 15.14 9.47
C VAL A 77 -21.04 13.97 8.51
N VAL A 78 -20.95 14.26 7.21
CA VAL A 78 -20.88 13.24 6.18
C VAL A 78 -19.53 13.33 5.49
N GLY A 79 -18.75 12.25 5.60
CA GLY A 79 -17.44 12.13 4.98
C GLY A 79 -17.54 11.68 3.52
N LEU A 80 -16.85 12.41 2.64
CA LEU A 80 -16.69 12.14 1.22
C LEU A 80 -15.22 12.03 0.91
N ASN A 81 -14.79 10.90 0.35
CA ASN A 81 -13.42 10.71 -0.09
C ASN A 81 -13.33 11.07 -1.57
N PHE A 82 -12.62 12.14 -1.89
CA PHE A 82 -12.41 12.50 -3.29
C PHE A 82 -11.30 11.63 -3.89
N SER A 83 -11.51 11.31 -5.15
CA SER A 83 -10.59 10.62 -6.04
C SER A 83 -10.35 11.47 -7.27
N SER A 84 -9.43 11.05 -8.12
CA SER A 84 -9.18 11.74 -9.38
C SER A 84 -10.39 11.77 -10.31
N ALA A 85 -11.24 10.73 -10.26
CA ALA A 85 -12.46 10.61 -11.05
C ALA A 85 -13.68 11.27 -10.38
N THR A 86 -13.51 11.98 -9.27
CA THR A 86 -14.64 12.59 -8.57
C THR A 86 -15.24 13.75 -9.35
N THR A 87 -16.54 13.65 -9.61
CA THR A 87 -17.32 14.64 -10.34
C THR A 87 -18.44 15.23 -9.47
N PRO A 88 -19.09 16.33 -9.89
CA PRO A 88 -20.20 16.94 -9.12
C PRO A 88 -21.35 15.98 -8.79
N GLU A 89 -21.55 14.94 -9.59
CA GLU A 89 -22.61 13.94 -9.42
C GLU A 89 -22.47 13.16 -8.10
N LEU A 90 -21.24 13.02 -7.55
CA LEU A 90 -21.03 12.42 -6.22
C LEU A 90 -21.69 13.25 -5.12
N LEU A 91 -21.54 14.59 -5.18
CA LEU A 91 -22.15 15.50 -4.22
C LEU A 91 -23.67 15.47 -4.34
N LEU A 92 -24.20 15.44 -5.56
CA LEU A 92 -25.64 15.34 -5.81
C LEU A 92 -26.23 14.05 -5.23
N LYS A 93 -25.60 12.90 -5.48
CA LYS A 93 -26.03 11.61 -4.88
C LYS A 93 -25.99 11.64 -3.36
N THR A 94 -25.02 12.34 -2.77
CA THR A 94 -24.93 12.51 -1.32
C THR A 94 -26.07 13.39 -0.80
N PHE A 95 -26.38 14.47 -1.50
CA PHE A 95 -27.54 15.31 -1.17
C PHE A 95 -28.85 14.53 -1.25
N ASP A 96 -29.04 13.70 -2.28
CA ASP A 96 -30.28 12.91 -2.41
C ASP A 96 -30.42 11.86 -1.29
N HIS A 97 -29.32 11.45 -0.64
CA HIS A 97 -29.35 10.50 0.49
C HIS A 97 -29.59 11.17 1.85
N TYR A 98 -28.96 12.31 2.12
CA TYR A 98 -28.97 12.97 3.44
C TYR A 98 -29.88 14.20 3.53
N CYS A 99 -30.34 14.72 2.39
CA CYS A 99 -31.17 15.90 2.29
C CYS A 99 -32.49 15.59 1.58
N GLU A 100 -33.46 16.48 1.75
CA GLU A 100 -34.73 16.45 1.05
C GLU A 100 -35.02 17.79 0.40
N TYR A 101 -35.76 17.74 -0.71
CA TYR A 101 -36.20 18.94 -1.42
C TYR A 101 -37.55 19.40 -0.90
N ARG A 102 -37.58 20.58 -0.28
CA ARG A 102 -38.79 21.23 0.22
C ARG A 102 -39.22 22.34 -0.71
N LYS A 103 -40.51 22.37 -1.06
CA LYS A 103 -41.10 23.48 -1.79
C LYS A 103 -41.52 24.56 -0.79
N THR A 104 -40.88 25.72 -0.88
CA THR A 104 -41.25 26.91 -0.10
C THR A 104 -41.90 27.95 -1.02
N PRO A 105 -42.60 28.95 -0.47
CA PRO A 105 -43.12 30.07 -1.26
C PRO A 105 -42.02 30.79 -2.07
N ASN A 106 -40.77 30.74 -1.62
CA ASN A 106 -39.61 31.39 -2.24
C ASN A 106 -38.85 30.48 -3.22
N GLY A 107 -39.36 29.28 -3.50
CA GLY A 107 -38.75 28.32 -4.42
C GLY A 107 -38.40 26.99 -3.76
N VAL A 108 -37.60 26.18 -4.45
CA VAL A 108 -37.18 24.87 -3.96
C VAL A 108 -35.94 25.03 -3.08
N VAL A 109 -35.99 24.44 -1.89
CA VAL A 109 -34.92 24.43 -0.90
C VAL A 109 -34.45 23.00 -0.70
N LEU A 110 -33.14 22.79 -0.63
CA LEU A 110 -32.53 21.55 -0.19
C LEU A 110 -32.12 21.69 1.27
N SER A 111 -32.70 20.87 2.14
CA SER A 111 -32.41 20.87 3.59
C SER A 111 -32.12 19.46 4.08
N PRO A 112 -31.30 19.28 5.12
CA PRO A 112 -31.06 17.97 5.73
C PRO A 112 -32.37 17.30 6.17
N VAL A 113 -32.45 15.97 6.04
CA VAL A 113 -33.62 15.17 6.48
C VAL A 113 -33.82 15.29 8.00
N GLN A 114 -32.72 15.38 8.76
CA GLN A 114 -32.76 15.58 10.20
C GLN A 114 -33.17 17.01 10.54
N ILE A 115 -34.34 17.14 11.17
CA ILE A 115 -34.91 18.44 11.56
C ILE A 115 -33.98 19.12 12.57
N GLY A 116 -33.68 20.39 12.32
CA GLY A 116 -32.94 21.24 13.26
C GLY A 116 -31.42 21.16 13.14
N LYS A 117 -30.87 20.17 12.44
CA LYS A 117 -29.42 19.98 12.32
C LYS A 117 -28.79 20.67 11.12
N TRP A 118 -27.51 20.95 11.23
CA TRP A 118 -26.64 21.40 10.15
C TRP A 118 -25.88 20.22 9.56
N LEU A 119 -25.95 20.05 8.25
CA LEU A 119 -25.15 19.07 7.52
C LEU A 119 -23.78 19.65 7.18
N VAL A 120 -22.73 18.96 7.59
CA VAL A 120 -21.34 19.26 7.28
C VAL A 120 -20.84 18.22 6.28
N LEU A 121 -20.64 18.64 5.04
CA LEU A 121 -19.98 17.80 4.03
C LEU A 121 -18.48 17.92 4.19
N PHE A 122 -17.83 16.85 4.67
CA PHE A 122 -16.40 16.74 4.79
C PHE A 122 -15.79 16.11 3.54
N CYS A 123 -15.10 16.90 2.71
CA CYS A 123 -14.42 16.44 1.50
C CYS A 123 -12.94 16.15 1.81
N ASP A 124 -12.61 14.88 2.04
CA ASP A 124 -11.23 14.42 2.16
C ASP A 124 -10.58 14.35 0.77
N GLU A 125 -9.29 14.65 0.70
CA GLU A 125 -8.51 14.75 -0.56
C GLU A 125 -9.13 15.71 -1.60
N ILE A 126 -9.66 16.85 -1.14
CA ILE A 126 -10.42 17.81 -1.99
C ILE A 126 -9.65 18.28 -3.24
N ASN A 127 -8.33 18.25 -3.23
CA ASN A 127 -7.47 18.73 -4.30
C ASN A 127 -6.94 17.61 -5.23
N LEU A 128 -7.48 16.40 -5.10
CA LEU A 128 -7.17 15.25 -5.93
C LEU A 128 -7.93 15.15 -7.28
N PRO A 129 -9.18 15.65 -7.44
CA PRO A 129 -9.93 15.53 -8.70
C PRO A 129 -9.16 16.00 -9.93
N ASP A 130 -9.25 15.27 -11.04
CA ASP A 130 -8.63 15.64 -12.33
C ASP A 130 -9.23 16.92 -12.90
N MET A 131 -8.41 17.63 -13.67
CA MET A 131 -8.83 18.80 -14.43
C MET A 131 -9.35 18.34 -15.79
N ASP A 132 -10.33 19.05 -16.33
CA ASP A 132 -10.67 18.92 -17.74
C ASP A 132 -9.56 19.49 -18.64
N SER A 133 -9.74 19.38 -19.97
CA SER A 133 -8.81 19.91 -20.98
C SER A 133 -8.58 21.43 -20.87
N TYR A 134 -9.38 22.14 -20.07
CA TYR A 134 -9.29 23.57 -19.85
C TYR A 134 -8.75 23.92 -18.45
N GLY A 135 -8.20 22.94 -17.72
CA GLY A 135 -7.61 23.17 -16.40
C GLY A 135 -8.65 23.40 -15.29
N THR A 136 -9.91 23.00 -15.49
CA THR A 136 -10.98 23.22 -14.52
C THR A 136 -11.35 21.93 -13.78
N GLN A 137 -11.30 21.97 -12.45
CA GLN A 137 -11.88 20.92 -11.61
C GLN A 137 -13.39 21.18 -11.47
N ARG A 138 -14.21 20.39 -12.19
CA ARG A 138 -15.68 20.56 -12.22
C ARG A 138 -16.30 20.51 -10.83
N VAL A 139 -15.89 19.56 -9.99
CA VAL A 139 -16.38 19.42 -8.61
C VAL A 139 -16.05 20.62 -7.73
N ILE A 140 -14.86 21.22 -7.88
CA ILE A 140 -14.46 22.43 -7.12
C ILE A 140 -15.21 23.66 -7.60
N SER A 141 -15.45 23.76 -8.91
CA SER A 141 -16.26 24.83 -9.48
C SER A 141 -17.71 24.76 -8.99
N PHE A 142 -18.23 23.54 -8.85
CA PHE A 142 -19.55 23.29 -8.25
C PHE A 142 -19.57 23.64 -6.76
N LEU A 143 -18.58 23.20 -5.97
CA LEU A 143 -18.47 23.60 -4.55
C LEU A 143 -18.39 25.12 -4.38
N ARG A 144 -17.66 25.82 -5.25
CA ARG A 144 -17.64 27.29 -5.27
C ARG A 144 -19.04 27.86 -5.48
N GLN A 145 -19.80 27.33 -6.45
CA GLN A 145 -21.18 27.77 -6.69
C GLN A 145 -22.06 27.59 -5.45
N LEU A 146 -21.95 26.44 -4.77
CA LEU A 146 -22.70 26.14 -3.56
C LEU A 146 -22.33 27.09 -2.41
N VAL A 147 -21.05 27.46 -2.27
CA VAL A 147 -20.58 28.38 -1.23
C VAL A 147 -20.95 29.84 -1.53
N GLU A 148 -20.73 30.29 -2.77
CA GLU A 148 -20.89 31.70 -3.17
C GLU A 148 -22.36 32.06 -3.42
N HIS A 149 -23.09 31.21 -4.13
CA HIS A 149 -24.49 31.47 -4.51
C HIS A 149 -25.51 30.77 -3.62
N LYS A 150 -25.08 29.90 -2.69
CA LYS A 150 -25.97 29.15 -1.78
C LYS A 150 -27.04 28.34 -2.49
N GLY A 151 -26.70 27.76 -3.65
CA GLY A 151 -27.65 26.99 -4.45
C GLY A 151 -27.05 26.50 -5.76
N PHE A 152 -27.83 25.70 -6.48
CA PHE A 152 -27.48 25.16 -7.78
C PHE A 152 -28.73 24.96 -8.66
N TYR A 153 -28.51 24.79 -9.96
CA TYR A 153 -29.57 24.43 -10.89
C TYR A 153 -29.71 22.91 -10.98
N ARG A 154 -30.93 22.41 -10.77
CA ARG A 154 -31.22 20.98 -10.94
C ARG A 154 -31.35 20.67 -12.44
N ALA A 155 -30.60 19.68 -12.92
CA ALA A 155 -30.52 19.36 -14.34
C ALA A 155 -31.86 18.86 -14.94
N SER A 156 -32.75 18.27 -14.13
CA SER A 156 -34.01 17.67 -14.61
C SER A 156 -35.06 18.69 -15.04
N ASP A 157 -35.19 19.79 -14.32
CA ASP A 157 -36.26 20.79 -14.47
C ASP A 157 -35.71 22.22 -14.62
N GLN A 158 -34.38 22.38 -14.60
CA GLN A 158 -33.68 23.67 -14.64
C GLN A 158 -34.11 24.62 -13.51
N ALA A 159 -34.69 24.09 -12.43
CA ALA A 159 -35.11 24.89 -11.29
C ALA A 159 -33.90 25.24 -10.40
N TRP A 160 -33.90 26.46 -9.88
CA TRP A 160 -32.94 26.86 -8.85
C TRP A 160 -33.30 26.21 -7.52
N VAL A 161 -32.32 25.52 -6.94
CA VAL A 161 -32.41 24.89 -5.62
C VAL A 161 -31.49 25.64 -4.68
N SER A 162 -32.06 26.26 -3.65
CA SER A 162 -31.31 26.94 -2.60
C SER A 162 -30.91 25.99 -1.48
N LEU A 163 -29.74 26.19 -0.88
CA LEU A 163 -29.24 25.38 0.24
C LEU A 163 -29.66 25.98 1.57
N GLU A 164 -30.18 25.15 2.46
CA GLU A 164 -30.46 25.51 3.85
C GLU A 164 -29.75 24.56 4.80
N ARG A 165 -29.01 25.10 5.79
CA ARG A 165 -28.30 24.33 6.83
C ARG A 165 -27.30 23.30 6.29
N ILE A 166 -26.61 23.63 5.21
CA ILE A 166 -25.55 22.80 4.62
C ILE A 166 -24.26 23.62 4.57
N GLN A 167 -23.17 23.07 5.09
CA GLN A 167 -21.84 23.67 5.07
C GLN A 167 -20.78 22.67 4.58
N PHE A 168 -19.61 23.18 4.18
CA PHE A 168 -18.56 22.40 3.52
C PHE A 168 -17.23 22.54 4.25
N VAL A 169 -16.55 21.43 4.49
CA VAL A 169 -15.20 21.40 5.06
C VAL A 169 -14.32 20.51 4.18
N GLY A 170 -13.13 20.97 3.81
CA GLY A 170 -12.17 20.18 3.04
C GLY A 170 -10.96 19.75 3.85
N ALA A 171 -10.33 18.65 3.45
CA ALA A 171 -8.97 18.33 3.83
C ALA A 171 -8.16 17.95 2.58
N CYS A 172 -6.88 18.32 2.56
CA CYS A 172 -5.96 17.96 1.49
C CYS A 172 -4.51 17.84 1.97
N ASN A 173 -3.71 17.21 1.12
CA ASN A 173 -2.26 17.33 1.18
C ASN A 173 -1.80 18.54 0.34
N PRO A 174 -0.60 19.09 0.60
CA PRO A 174 -0.07 20.19 -0.17
C PRO A 174 -0.09 19.91 -1.69
N PRO A 175 -0.34 20.92 -2.53
CA PRO A 175 -0.33 20.75 -3.98
C PRO A 175 1.07 20.45 -4.56
N THR A 176 2.12 20.56 -3.73
CA THR A 176 3.48 20.12 -4.05
C THR A 176 3.60 18.60 -4.11
N ASP A 177 2.70 17.87 -3.47
CA ASP A 177 2.71 16.41 -3.48
C ASP A 177 2.30 15.89 -4.87
N PRO A 178 2.93 14.81 -5.37
CA PRO A 178 2.61 14.25 -6.69
C PRO A 178 1.11 13.96 -6.88
N GLY A 179 0.57 14.32 -8.03
CA GLY A 179 -0.85 14.07 -8.37
C GLY A 179 -1.87 14.96 -7.64
N ARG A 180 -1.44 15.80 -6.69
CA ARG A 180 -2.28 16.84 -6.09
C ARG A 180 -2.27 18.08 -6.98
N LYS A 181 -3.42 18.76 -7.08
CA LYS A 181 -3.58 19.95 -7.91
C LYS A 181 -3.86 21.18 -7.06
N PRO A 182 -3.38 22.37 -7.43
CA PRO A 182 -3.76 23.58 -6.73
C PRO A 182 -5.26 23.87 -6.90
N LEU A 183 -5.94 24.21 -5.81
CA LEU A 183 -7.33 24.67 -5.85
C LEU A 183 -7.40 26.06 -6.49
N SER A 184 -8.49 26.35 -7.20
CA SER A 184 -8.62 27.65 -7.88
C SER A 184 -8.69 28.82 -6.88
N HIS A 185 -8.03 29.94 -7.20
CA HIS A 185 -8.11 31.18 -6.40
C HIS A 185 -9.54 31.69 -6.22
N ARG A 186 -10.43 31.42 -7.19
CA ARG A 186 -11.86 31.77 -7.12
C ARG A 186 -12.57 31.02 -5.99
N PHE A 187 -12.16 29.78 -5.71
CA PHE A 187 -12.67 29.02 -4.58
C PHE A 187 -11.97 29.45 -3.27
N LEU A 188 -10.64 29.54 -3.27
CA LEU A 188 -9.85 29.89 -2.08
C LEU A 188 -10.14 31.28 -1.51
N ARG A 189 -10.64 32.22 -2.32
CA ARG A 189 -11.14 33.52 -1.85
C ARG A 189 -12.23 33.39 -0.77
N HIS A 190 -13.04 32.33 -0.81
CA HIS A 190 -14.13 32.10 0.15
C HIS A 190 -13.74 31.17 1.29
N VAL A 191 -12.62 30.45 1.15
CA VAL A 191 -12.29 29.28 1.98
C VAL A 191 -10.94 29.49 2.67
N PRO A 192 -10.92 29.87 3.97
CA PRO A 192 -9.69 29.89 4.76
C PRO A 192 -9.01 28.53 4.80
N ILE A 193 -7.67 28.56 4.77
CA ILE A 193 -6.82 27.37 4.86
C ILE A 193 -6.14 27.36 6.22
N ILE A 194 -6.20 26.23 6.92
CA ILE A 194 -5.39 25.95 8.11
C ILE A 194 -4.34 24.93 7.72
N TYR A 195 -3.07 25.26 7.97
CA TYR A 195 -1.98 24.32 7.81
C TYR A 195 -1.80 23.49 9.09
N VAL A 196 -1.88 22.17 8.98
CA VAL A 196 -1.70 21.21 10.08
C VAL A 196 -0.51 20.34 9.76
N ASP A 197 0.63 20.68 10.36
CA ASP A 197 1.89 19.93 10.21
C ASP A 197 1.99 18.76 11.18
N TYR A 198 3.05 17.96 11.05
CA TYR A 198 3.37 16.93 12.03
C TYR A 198 3.67 17.55 13.41
N PRO A 199 3.24 16.88 14.49
CA PRO A 199 3.57 17.31 15.84
C PRO A 199 5.09 17.25 16.06
N GLY A 200 5.64 18.29 16.70
CA GLY A 200 7.04 18.31 17.11
C GLY A 200 7.37 17.26 18.18
N GLU A 201 8.66 17.08 18.48
CA GLU A 201 9.17 16.07 19.41
C GLU A 201 8.48 16.07 20.79
N THR A 202 8.28 17.25 21.38
CA THR A 202 7.62 17.39 22.70
C THR A 202 6.16 16.94 22.64
N SER A 203 5.43 17.32 21.59
CA SER A 203 4.07 16.87 21.34
C SER A 203 4.01 15.36 21.09
N LEU A 204 4.95 14.79 20.33
CA LEU A 204 5.05 13.34 20.11
C LEU A 204 5.29 12.58 21.42
N LYS A 205 6.23 13.04 22.25
CA LYS A 205 6.50 12.46 23.58
C LYS A 205 5.26 12.53 24.48
N GLN A 206 4.51 13.64 24.46
CA GLN A 206 3.28 13.75 25.23
C GLN A 206 2.18 12.80 24.73
N ILE A 207 1.94 12.76 23.41
CA ILE A 207 0.92 11.91 22.78
C ILE A 207 1.24 10.44 23.08
N TYR A 208 2.41 9.97 22.64
CA TYR A 208 2.76 8.56 22.74
C TYR A 208 3.17 8.16 24.16
N GLY A 209 3.65 9.08 24.99
CA GLY A 209 3.85 8.85 26.43
C GLY A 209 2.54 8.59 27.17
N THR A 210 1.45 9.21 26.75
CA THR A 210 0.12 8.91 27.31
C THR A 210 -0.34 7.50 26.92
N PHE A 211 -0.13 7.11 25.66
CA PHE A 211 -0.46 5.76 25.21
C PHE A 211 0.44 4.67 25.81
N SER A 212 1.76 4.87 25.88
CA SER A 212 2.71 3.92 26.49
C SER A 212 2.41 3.71 27.97
N ARG A 213 2.11 4.78 28.71
CA ARG A 213 1.66 4.66 30.12
C ARG A 213 0.38 3.86 30.24
N ALA A 214 -0.62 4.13 29.40
CA ALA A 214 -1.88 3.38 29.40
C ALA A 214 -1.67 1.90 29.05
N MET A 215 -0.88 1.61 28.02
CA MET A 215 -0.55 0.25 27.58
C MET A 215 0.15 -0.56 28.68
N LEU A 216 1.17 0.00 29.31
CA LEU A 216 1.95 -0.69 30.35
C LEU A 216 1.23 -0.79 31.71
N ARG A 217 0.05 -0.17 31.90
CA ARG A 217 -0.76 -0.42 33.10
C ARG A 217 -1.19 -1.88 33.22
N LEU A 218 -1.33 -2.57 32.08
CA LEU A 218 -1.64 -4.00 31.98
C LEU A 218 -0.54 -4.88 32.59
N MET A 219 0.70 -4.39 32.63
CA MET A 219 1.88 -5.12 33.10
C MET A 219 2.54 -4.34 34.26
N PRO A 220 2.16 -4.58 35.53
CA PRO A 220 2.66 -3.81 36.66
C PRO A 220 4.19 -3.69 36.74
N ALA A 221 4.91 -4.77 36.39
CA ALA A 221 6.37 -4.81 36.37
C ALA A 221 7.00 -3.84 35.35
N LEU A 222 6.28 -3.50 34.28
CA LEU A 222 6.79 -2.68 33.18
C LEU A 222 6.37 -1.20 33.28
N ARG A 223 5.56 -0.81 34.28
CA ARG A 223 5.04 0.56 34.41
C ARG A 223 6.13 1.63 34.45
N GLY A 224 7.26 1.32 35.09
CA GLY A 224 8.42 2.22 35.19
C GLY A 224 9.12 2.49 33.85
N TYR A 225 8.88 1.66 32.83
CA TYR A 225 9.53 1.75 31.52
C TYR A 225 8.72 2.52 30.47
N ALA A 226 7.58 3.11 30.85
CA ALA A 226 6.74 3.86 29.91
C ALA A 226 7.47 5.05 29.28
N GLU A 227 8.18 5.85 30.07
CA GLU A 227 8.93 7.00 29.58
C GLU A 227 10.15 6.60 28.73
N PRO A 228 11.03 5.66 29.17
CA PRO A 228 12.09 5.12 28.33
C PRO A 228 11.60 4.58 26.99
N LEU A 229 10.50 3.82 26.99
CA LEU A 229 9.89 3.29 25.77
C LEU A 229 9.44 4.40 24.83
N THR A 230 8.74 5.40 25.33
CA THR A 230 8.31 6.54 24.52
C THR A 230 9.49 7.31 23.94
N ASN A 231 10.51 7.58 24.76
CA ASN A 231 11.68 8.32 24.31
C ASN A 231 12.45 7.54 23.22
N ALA A 232 12.62 6.23 23.39
CA ALA A 232 13.21 5.35 22.38
C ALA A 232 12.41 5.35 21.07
N MET A 233 11.09 5.22 21.14
CA MET A 233 10.22 5.23 19.96
C MET A 233 10.29 6.57 19.20
N VAL A 234 10.20 7.70 19.92
CA VAL A 234 10.23 9.04 19.30
C VAL A 234 11.60 9.34 18.70
N GLU A 235 12.70 9.02 19.40
CA GLU A 235 14.06 9.22 18.89
C GLU A 235 14.31 8.41 17.62
N PHE A 236 13.94 7.12 17.60
CA PHE A 236 14.09 6.27 16.43
C PHE A 236 13.23 6.74 15.25
N TYR A 237 11.99 7.13 15.52
CA TYR A 237 11.06 7.67 14.51
C TYR A 237 11.62 8.93 13.85
N LEU A 238 12.09 9.90 14.64
CA LEU A 238 12.65 11.15 14.11
C LEU A 238 13.94 10.89 13.31
N ALA A 239 14.81 10.01 13.80
CA ALA A 239 16.03 9.62 13.08
C ALA A 239 15.72 8.95 11.73
N SER A 240 14.71 8.08 11.69
CA SER A 240 14.28 7.42 10.45
C SER A 240 13.59 8.39 9.48
N GLN A 241 12.79 9.32 9.99
CA GLN A 241 12.13 10.36 9.20
C GLN A 241 13.13 11.31 8.53
N ASP A 242 14.18 11.71 9.25
CA ASP A 242 15.24 12.57 8.71
C ASP A 242 16.11 11.83 7.69
N ARG A 243 16.40 10.56 7.94
CA ARG A 243 17.29 9.76 7.08
C ARG A 243 16.64 9.33 5.76
N PHE A 244 15.37 8.91 5.80
CA PHE A 244 14.71 8.27 4.67
C PHE A 244 13.61 9.18 4.11
N THR A 245 13.91 9.85 3.01
CA THR A 245 13.02 10.85 2.41
C THR A 245 12.37 10.35 1.11
N GLN A 246 11.30 11.03 0.70
CA GLN A 246 10.60 10.74 -0.54
C GLN A 246 11.47 10.94 -1.80
N ASP A 247 12.55 11.71 -1.69
CA ASP A 247 13.51 11.95 -2.77
C ASP A 247 14.38 10.71 -3.04
N MET A 248 14.66 9.91 -2.01
CA MET A 248 15.40 8.64 -2.16
C MET A 248 14.52 7.58 -2.78
N GLN A 249 13.37 7.34 -2.15
CA GLN A 249 12.39 6.38 -2.61
C GLN A 249 10.97 6.90 -2.40
N PRO A 250 10.08 6.76 -3.39
CA PRO A 250 8.79 7.45 -3.32
C PRO A 250 7.79 6.92 -2.28
N HIS A 251 8.12 5.80 -1.63
CA HIS A 251 7.33 5.15 -0.58
C HIS A 251 7.91 5.39 0.83
N TYR A 252 9.01 6.14 0.95
CA TYR A 252 9.61 6.53 2.23
C TYR A 252 8.83 7.72 2.82
N VAL A 253 7.58 7.44 3.20
CA VAL A 253 6.69 8.41 3.83
C VAL A 253 6.55 8.05 5.30
N TYR A 254 7.01 8.95 6.17
CA TYR A 254 6.91 8.78 7.62
C TYR A 254 5.93 9.78 8.21
N SER A 255 5.02 9.28 9.02
CA SER A 255 3.98 10.06 9.69
C SER A 255 3.80 9.57 11.13
N PRO A 256 3.09 10.31 11.99
CA PRO A 256 2.69 9.80 13.30
C PRO A 256 1.85 8.52 13.23
N ARG A 257 1.28 8.15 12.07
CA ARG A 257 0.54 6.88 11.92
C ARG A 257 1.42 5.67 12.19
N GLU A 258 2.70 5.72 11.82
CA GLU A 258 3.69 4.69 12.16
C GLU A 258 3.80 4.51 13.67
N MET A 259 3.92 5.60 14.43
CA MET A 259 3.99 5.57 15.89
C MET A 259 2.71 4.99 16.52
N THR A 260 1.54 5.35 15.98
CA THR A 260 0.25 4.77 16.42
C THR A 260 0.19 3.27 16.14
N ARG A 261 0.65 2.81 14.97
CA ARG A 261 0.76 1.38 14.65
C ARG A 261 1.75 0.66 15.55
N TRP A 262 2.85 1.32 15.92
CA TRP A 262 3.87 0.77 16.81
C TRP A 262 3.31 0.49 18.20
N VAL A 263 2.65 1.49 18.81
CA VAL A 263 1.96 1.32 20.10
C VAL A 263 0.90 0.22 20.03
N ARG A 264 0.10 0.19 18.96
CA ARG A 264 -0.95 -0.83 18.78
C ARG A 264 -0.37 -2.23 18.66
N GLY A 265 0.68 -2.41 17.85
CA GLY A 265 1.35 -3.70 17.69
C GLY A 265 1.91 -4.23 19.01
N ILE A 266 2.55 -3.35 19.81
CA ILE A 266 3.01 -3.72 21.15
C ILE A 266 1.83 -4.06 22.06
N CYS A 267 0.77 -3.24 22.07
CA CYS A 267 -0.40 -3.46 22.93
C CYS A 267 -1.14 -4.77 22.60
N GLU A 268 -1.28 -5.10 21.32
CA GLU A 268 -1.93 -6.34 20.86
C GLU A 268 -1.11 -7.57 21.24
N ALA A 269 0.21 -7.49 21.15
CA ALA A 269 1.11 -8.58 21.54
C ALA A 269 1.19 -8.78 23.07
N ILE A 270 1.10 -7.70 23.86
CA ILE A 270 1.17 -7.78 25.34
C ILE A 270 -0.16 -8.23 25.96
N ARG A 271 -1.30 -7.83 25.38
CA ARG A 271 -2.63 -8.08 25.96
C ARG A 271 -2.94 -9.55 26.34
N PRO A 272 -2.59 -10.57 25.55
CA PRO A 272 -2.87 -11.96 25.90
C PRO A 272 -1.89 -12.57 26.91
N LEU A 273 -0.76 -11.90 27.20
CA LEU A 273 0.28 -12.43 28.07
C LEU A 273 -0.05 -12.18 29.54
N ASP A 274 0.30 -13.14 30.40
CA ASP A 274 0.16 -13.00 31.86
C ASP A 274 1.28 -12.16 32.48
N SER A 275 2.49 -12.28 31.94
CA SER A 275 3.67 -11.51 32.36
C SER A 275 4.65 -11.37 31.20
N LEU A 276 5.43 -10.29 31.22
CA LEU A 276 6.49 -10.04 30.24
C LEU A 276 7.69 -9.39 30.95
N PRO A 277 8.90 -9.96 30.83
CA PRO A 277 10.11 -9.33 31.33
C PRO A 277 10.48 -8.09 30.51
N VAL A 278 11.37 -7.25 31.04
CA VAL A 278 11.79 -6.01 30.37
C VAL A 278 12.50 -6.31 29.05
N GLU A 279 13.31 -7.37 29.02
CA GLU A 279 13.97 -7.89 27.82
C GLU A 279 12.95 -8.25 26.74
N GLY A 280 11.83 -8.86 27.13
CA GLY A 280 10.72 -9.19 26.23
C GLY A 280 10.05 -7.94 25.65
N LEU A 281 9.87 -6.90 26.46
CA LEU A 281 9.35 -5.60 25.99
C LEU A 281 10.28 -4.96 24.95
N VAL A 282 11.59 -4.96 25.21
CA VAL A 282 12.59 -4.39 24.28
C VAL A 282 12.67 -5.20 22.99
N ARG A 283 12.62 -6.53 23.07
CA ARG A 283 12.58 -7.39 21.88
C ARG A 283 11.34 -7.13 21.03
N LEU A 284 10.18 -6.98 21.65
CA LEU A 284 8.92 -6.67 20.98
C LEU A 284 8.93 -5.27 20.37
N TRP A 285 9.46 -4.28 21.09
CA TRP A 285 9.68 -2.93 20.58
C TRP A 285 10.53 -2.93 19.31
N ALA A 286 11.66 -3.64 19.32
CA ALA A 286 12.56 -3.78 18.18
C ALA A 286 11.89 -4.52 17.01
N HIS A 287 11.16 -5.61 17.28
CA HIS A 287 10.39 -6.34 16.27
C HIS A 287 9.43 -5.42 15.51
N GLU A 288 8.62 -4.67 16.25
CA GLU A 288 7.66 -3.73 15.67
C GLU A 288 8.36 -2.61 14.89
N ALA A 289 9.52 -2.14 15.36
CA ALA A 289 10.34 -1.18 14.63
C ALA A 289 10.78 -1.74 13.27
N LEU A 290 11.28 -2.97 13.23
CA LEU A 290 11.70 -3.61 11.97
C LEU A 290 10.53 -3.73 10.99
N ARG A 291 9.36 -4.20 11.46
CA ARG A 291 8.16 -4.36 10.62
C ARG A 291 7.63 -3.03 10.09
N LEU A 292 7.78 -1.93 10.83
CA LEU A 292 7.27 -0.62 10.42
C LEU A 292 8.25 0.17 9.56
N PHE A 293 9.55 0.14 9.89
CA PHE A 293 10.56 1.02 9.32
C PHE A 293 11.53 0.30 8.37
N GLN A 294 11.86 -0.97 8.62
CA GLN A 294 12.81 -1.71 7.78
C GLN A 294 12.14 -2.41 6.58
N ASP A 295 10.95 -3.00 6.76
CA ASP A 295 10.30 -3.81 5.73
C ASP A 295 9.97 -3.02 4.44
N ARG A 296 9.95 -1.69 4.52
CA ARG A 296 9.75 -0.79 3.39
C ARG A 296 11.05 -0.44 2.65
N LEU A 297 12.22 -0.71 3.20
CA LEU A 297 13.51 -0.30 2.64
C LEU A 297 13.93 -1.20 1.47
N VAL A 298 14.66 -0.62 0.52
CA VAL A 298 15.04 -1.29 -0.74
C VAL A 298 16.46 -1.84 -0.66
N ASP A 299 17.40 -1.05 -0.16
CA ASP A 299 18.82 -1.37 -0.22
C ASP A 299 19.35 -1.95 1.10
N ASP A 300 20.30 -2.88 1.02
CA ASP A 300 20.89 -3.52 2.20
C ASP A 300 21.65 -2.58 3.14
N PRO A 301 22.36 -1.53 2.68
CA PRO A 301 22.91 -0.51 3.56
C PRO A 301 21.84 0.19 4.42
N GLU A 302 20.65 0.43 3.88
CA GLU A 302 19.54 1.07 4.60
C GLU A 302 18.98 0.13 5.68
N ARG A 303 18.85 -1.17 5.35
CA ARG A 303 18.45 -2.20 6.31
C ARG A 303 19.47 -2.37 7.44
N ARG A 304 20.76 -2.33 7.11
CA ARG A 304 21.86 -2.38 8.10
C ARG A 304 21.84 -1.18 9.03
N TRP A 305 21.75 0.04 8.49
CA TRP A 305 21.60 1.25 9.29
C TRP A 305 20.42 1.17 10.25
N THR A 306 19.28 0.67 9.77
CA THR A 306 18.08 0.53 10.60
C THR A 306 18.28 -0.45 11.75
N ASN A 307 18.95 -1.58 11.51
CA ASN A 307 19.30 -2.54 12.56
C ASN A 307 20.23 -1.92 13.60
N GLU A 308 21.32 -1.30 13.15
CA GLU A 308 22.31 -0.66 14.03
C GLU A 308 21.67 0.46 14.86
N ASN A 309 20.81 1.28 14.25
CA ASN A 309 20.13 2.37 14.95
C ASN A 309 19.11 1.88 15.98
N ILE A 310 18.42 0.75 15.75
CA ILE A 310 17.58 0.11 16.77
C ILE A 310 18.43 -0.28 17.97
N ASP A 311 19.60 -0.87 17.74
CA ASP A 311 20.47 -1.32 18.83
C ASP A 311 21.03 -0.11 19.60
N ILE A 312 21.50 0.95 18.91
CA ILE A 312 21.98 2.20 19.53
C ILE A 312 20.90 2.83 20.42
N VAL A 313 19.67 2.97 19.92
CA VAL A 313 18.55 3.55 20.67
C VAL A 313 18.15 2.65 21.84
N GLY A 314 18.17 1.32 21.65
CA GLY A 314 17.96 0.34 22.71
C GLY A 314 18.98 0.44 23.84
N HIS A 315 20.27 0.57 23.51
CA HIS A 315 21.38 0.78 24.45
C HIS A 315 21.21 2.07 25.26
N LYS A 316 20.78 3.14 24.60
CA LYS A 316 20.63 4.45 25.22
C LYS A 316 19.49 4.50 26.24
N HIS A 317 18.32 3.95 25.91
CA HIS A 317 17.10 4.10 26.73
C HIS A 317 16.87 2.93 27.70
N PHE A 318 17.50 1.77 27.49
CA PHE A 318 17.34 0.59 28.34
C PHE A 318 18.70 0.06 28.85
N PRO A 319 19.46 0.82 29.66
CA PRO A 319 20.82 0.44 30.04
C PRO A 319 20.91 -0.77 31.00
N GLY A 320 19.82 -1.09 31.71
CA GLY A 320 19.82 -2.12 32.76
C GLY A 320 19.43 -3.54 32.33
N ILE A 321 19.19 -3.78 31.03
CA ILE A 321 18.72 -5.09 30.52
C ILE A 321 19.84 -5.88 29.85
N ASN A 322 19.66 -7.20 29.77
CA ASN A 322 20.54 -8.05 28.96
C ASN A 322 20.25 -7.85 27.46
N GLN A 323 21.00 -6.93 26.84
CA GLN A 323 20.75 -6.53 25.45
C GLN A 323 21.16 -7.59 24.43
N GLU A 324 22.19 -8.38 24.74
CA GLU A 324 22.62 -9.48 23.86
C GLU A 324 21.51 -10.51 23.71
N GLU A 325 20.75 -10.76 24.78
CA GLU A 325 19.59 -11.65 24.77
C GLU A 325 18.35 -10.98 24.15
N ALA A 326 18.02 -9.75 24.56
CA ALA A 326 16.82 -9.05 24.11
C ALA A 326 16.85 -8.75 22.60
N LEU A 327 17.99 -8.27 22.09
CA LEU A 327 18.15 -7.79 20.71
C LEU A 327 18.84 -8.81 19.79
N GLN A 328 19.04 -10.06 20.23
CA GLN A 328 19.64 -11.10 19.39
C GLN A 328 18.85 -11.27 18.07
N ARG A 329 19.55 -11.16 16.94
CA ARG A 329 18.99 -11.45 15.61
C ARG A 329 19.09 -12.95 15.31
N PRO A 330 18.15 -13.54 14.54
CA PRO A 330 16.98 -12.90 13.94
C PRO A 330 15.86 -12.64 14.95
N ILE A 331 15.11 -11.55 14.77
CA ILE A 331 13.92 -11.24 15.57
C ILE A 331 12.70 -11.75 14.79
N LEU A 332 12.19 -12.91 15.21
CA LEU A 332 11.03 -13.57 14.60
C LEU A 332 9.94 -13.74 15.65
N TYR A 333 8.71 -13.40 15.30
CA TYR A 333 7.52 -13.61 16.12
C TYR A 333 6.46 -14.36 15.35
N SER A 334 5.84 -15.34 16.00
CA SER A 334 4.75 -16.14 15.45
C SER A 334 3.86 -16.67 16.57
N ASN A 335 2.67 -17.13 16.22
CA ASN A 335 1.76 -17.91 17.06
C ASN A 335 1.47 -19.29 16.42
N TRP A 336 2.32 -19.74 15.50
CA TRP A 336 2.13 -21.03 14.84
C TRP A 336 2.64 -22.18 15.70
N LEU A 337 3.67 -21.91 16.50
CA LEU A 337 4.25 -22.86 17.46
C LEU A 337 3.61 -22.74 18.86
N SER A 338 3.06 -21.57 19.17
CA SER A 338 2.50 -21.20 20.47
C SER A 338 1.09 -20.65 20.32
N LYS A 339 0.26 -20.71 21.36
CA LYS A 339 -1.08 -20.12 21.33
C LYS A 339 -1.05 -18.60 21.14
N ASP A 340 -0.06 -17.95 21.75
CA ASP A 340 0.10 -16.50 21.79
C ASP A 340 1.21 -16.02 20.85
N TYR A 341 1.22 -14.73 20.51
CA TYR A 341 2.23 -14.13 19.62
C TYR A 341 3.56 -13.93 20.35
N MET A 342 4.51 -14.85 20.14
CA MET A 342 5.75 -14.94 20.91
C MET A 342 7.00 -15.04 20.02
N PRO A 343 8.20 -14.78 20.57
CA PRO A 343 9.46 -15.03 19.87
C PRO A 343 9.58 -16.51 19.49
N VAL A 344 10.06 -16.78 18.28
CA VAL A 344 10.27 -18.15 17.78
C VAL A 344 11.67 -18.36 17.24
N ASN A 345 12.20 -19.56 17.44
CA ASN A 345 13.48 -19.97 16.89
C ASN A 345 13.34 -20.25 15.39
N ARG A 346 14.36 -19.87 14.61
CA ARG A 346 14.37 -20.05 13.16
C ARG A 346 14.27 -21.52 12.76
N GLU A 347 15.00 -22.41 13.44
CA GLU A 347 15.04 -23.83 13.09
C GLU A 347 13.69 -24.53 13.34
N GLU A 348 13.09 -24.30 14.52
CA GLU A 348 11.77 -24.83 14.85
C GLU A 348 10.69 -24.32 13.89
N LEU A 349 10.72 -23.02 13.57
CA LEU A 349 9.81 -22.43 12.59
C LEU A 349 10.00 -23.05 11.21
N ARG A 350 11.26 -23.26 10.77
CA ARG A 350 11.56 -23.86 9.47
C ARG A 350 11.01 -25.26 9.36
N ASP A 351 11.18 -26.08 10.40
CA ASP A 351 10.71 -27.46 10.40
C ASP A 351 9.18 -27.53 10.42
N TYR A 352 8.52 -26.65 11.19
CA TYR A 352 7.06 -26.51 11.16
C TYR A 352 6.54 -26.10 9.78
N VAL A 353 7.12 -25.05 9.19
CA VAL A 353 6.73 -24.54 7.86
C VAL A 353 6.97 -25.61 6.80
N ARG A 354 8.08 -26.35 6.86
CA ARG A 354 8.38 -27.46 5.96
C ARG A 354 7.34 -28.57 6.04
N ALA A 355 6.87 -28.92 7.24
CA ALA A 355 5.83 -29.91 7.41
C ALA A 355 4.48 -29.44 6.82
N ARG A 356 4.13 -28.17 7.04
CA ARG A 356 2.89 -27.57 6.52
C ARG A 356 2.90 -27.37 5.00
N LEU A 357 4.04 -27.02 4.41
CA LEU A 357 4.14 -26.89 2.95
C LEU A 357 3.89 -28.22 2.24
N LYS A 358 4.26 -29.37 2.83
CA LYS A 358 3.95 -30.68 2.22
C LYS A 358 2.46 -30.89 2.05
N VAL A 359 1.67 -30.59 3.07
CA VAL A 359 0.20 -30.68 3.02
C VAL A 359 -0.36 -29.68 2.01
N PHE A 360 0.18 -28.46 1.98
CA PHE A 360 -0.24 -27.45 1.01
C PHE A 360 0.02 -27.87 -0.44
N TYR A 361 1.12 -28.59 -0.73
CA TYR A 361 1.37 -29.12 -2.07
C TYR A 361 0.37 -30.20 -2.46
N GLU A 362 -0.01 -31.07 -1.52
CA GLU A 362 -1.00 -32.12 -1.78
C GLU A 362 -2.40 -31.56 -2.03
N GLU A 363 -2.77 -30.44 -1.39
CA GLU A 363 -4.10 -29.85 -1.50
C GLU A 363 -4.25 -28.82 -2.64
N GLU A 364 -3.24 -27.97 -2.88
CA GLU A 364 -3.41 -26.74 -3.66
C GLU A 364 -2.42 -26.55 -4.83
N LEU A 365 -1.20 -27.12 -4.78
CA LEU A 365 -0.12 -26.73 -5.69
C LEU A 365 0.90 -27.85 -6.01
N ASP A 366 1.13 -28.09 -7.30
CA ASP A 366 2.15 -29.05 -7.80
C ASP A 366 3.60 -28.50 -7.86
N VAL A 367 3.84 -27.22 -7.48
CA VAL A 367 5.17 -26.59 -7.62
C VAL A 367 5.92 -26.55 -6.27
N PRO A 368 7.06 -27.26 -6.13
CA PRO A 368 7.84 -27.23 -4.90
C PRO A 368 8.60 -25.91 -4.75
N LEU A 369 8.23 -25.12 -3.74
CA LEU A 369 9.01 -24.02 -3.20
C LEU A 369 10.19 -24.54 -2.37
N VAL A 370 11.37 -23.98 -2.61
CA VAL A 370 12.54 -24.17 -1.75
C VAL A 370 12.46 -23.19 -0.58
N LEU A 371 12.56 -23.72 0.64
CA LEU A 371 12.55 -22.91 1.87
C LEU A 371 13.94 -22.33 2.15
N PHE A 372 14.11 -21.04 1.89
CA PHE A 372 15.25 -20.23 2.33
C PHE A 372 14.87 -19.38 3.55
N ASP A 373 15.86 -18.80 4.22
CA ASP A 373 15.64 -18.04 5.46
C ASP A 373 14.77 -16.79 5.20
N GLU A 374 14.93 -16.14 4.05
CA GLU A 374 14.13 -14.98 3.64
C GLU A 374 12.65 -15.33 3.46
N VAL A 375 12.35 -16.58 3.06
CA VAL A 375 10.97 -17.05 2.91
C VAL A 375 10.26 -17.05 4.26
N LEU A 376 10.95 -17.44 5.34
CA LEU A 376 10.37 -17.44 6.68
C LEU A 376 10.02 -16.02 7.13
N ASP A 377 10.91 -15.06 6.85
CA ASP A 377 10.65 -13.64 7.10
C ASP A 377 9.42 -13.14 6.34
N HIS A 378 9.33 -13.41 5.04
CA HIS A 378 8.18 -12.99 4.22
C HIS A 378 6.87 -13.61 4.67
N VAL A 379 6.89 -14.91 4.98
CA VAL A 379 5.73 -15.67 5.45
C VAL A 379 5.20 -15.08 6.75
N LEU A 380 6.06 -14.76 7.72
CA LEU A 380 5.65 -14.12 8.97
C LEU A 380 5.15 -12.68 8.78
N ARG A 381 5.71 -11.93 7.82
CA ARG A 381 5.23 -10.58 7.47
C ARG A 381 3.82 -10.62 6.89
N ILE A 382 3.55 -11.56 5.99
CA ILE A 382 2.21 -11.78 5.40
C ILE A 382 1.23 -12.19 6.50
N ASP A 383 1.62 -13.16 7.33
CA ASP A 383 0.78 -13.72 8.41
C ASP A 383 0.37 -12.63 9.41
N ARG A 384 1.31 -11.77 9.79
CA ARG A 384 1.06 -10.61 10.64
C ARG A 384 -0.01 -9.70 10.05
N ILE A 385 0.08 -9.36 8.76
CA ILE A 385 -0.87 -8.43 8.12
C ILE A 385 -2.24 -9.06 7.98
N PHE A 386 -2.33 -10.34 7.61
CA PHE A 386 -3.61 -11.04 7.49
C PHE A 386 -4.38 -11.19 8.79
N ARG A 387 -3.73 -11.04 9.96
CA ARG A 387 -4.43 -11.02 11.25
C ARG A 387 -4.91 -9.66 11.68
N GLN A 388 -4.36 -8.60 11.09
CA GLN A 388 -4.78 -7.26 11.43
C GLN A 388 -6.15 -6.97 10.83
N PRO A 389 -7.06 -6.31 11.57
CA PRO A 389 -8.28 -5.82 10.99
C PRO A 389 -7.91 -4.81 9.89
N GLN A 390 -8.52 -4.95 8.70
CA GLN A 390 -8.17 -4.13 7.53
C GLN A 390 -6.71 -4.31 7.07
N GLY A 391 -6.19 -5.54 7.19
CA GLY A 391 -4.88 -5.93 6.69
C GLY A 391 -4.78 -5.84 5.17
N HIS A 392 -4.06 -4.84 4.67
CA HIS A 392 -3.70 -4.71 3.27
C HIS A 392 -2.19 -4.78 3.12
N LEU A 393 -1.74 -5.65 2.24
CA LEU A 393 -0.33 -5.90 1.95
C LEU A 393 -0.03 -5.55 0.49
N LEU A 394 1.07 -4.83 0.30
CA LEU A 394 1.67 -4.63 -1.01
C LEU A 394 3.02 -5.33 -1.03
N LEU A 395 3.14 -6.39 -1.81
CA LEU A 395 4.39 -7.12 -2.04
C LEU A 395 5.04 -6.61 -3.32
N ILE A 396 6.24 -6.03 -3.18
CA ILE A 396 7.05 -5.56 -4.30
C ILE A 396 8.29 -6.46 -4.39
N GLY A 397 8.57 -6.99 -5.58
CA GLY A 397 9.73 -7.84 -5.79
C GLY A 397 9.81 -8.39 -7.20
N VAL A 398 10.94 -9.01 -7.55
CA VAL A 398 11.16 -9.59 -8.88
C VAL A 398 10.07 -10.59 -9.27
N SER A 399 9.78 -10.69 -10.57
CA SER A 399 8.85 -11.70 -11.09
C SER A 399 9.33 -13.12 -10.71
N GLY A 400 8.40 -14.03 -10.47
CA GLY A 400 8.75 -15.41 -10.10
C GLY A 400 9.29 -15.61 -8.68
N ALA A 401 9.44 -14.57 -7.85
CA ALA A 401 9.89 -14.68 -6.45
C ALA A 401 8.91 -15.40 -5.49
N GLY A 402 7.86 -16.03 -6.01
CA GLY A 402 6.86 -16.74 -5.20
C GLY A 402 5.90 -15.83 -4.43
N LYS A 403 5.80 -14.53 -4.73
CA LYS A 403 4.91 -13.57 -4.03
C LYS A 403 3.47 -14.08 -3.88
N THR A 404 2.88 -14.52 -4.99
CA THR A 404 1.52 -15.06 -5.04
C THR A 404 1.43 -16.38 -4.28
N THR A 405 2.38 -17.28 -4.50
CA THR A 405 2.41 -18.60 -3.85
C THR A 405 2.54 -18.49 -2.33
N LEU A 406 3.43 -17.62 -1.83
CA LEU A 406 3.58 -17.36 -0.40
C LEU A 406 2.33 -16.73 0.20
N SER A 407 1.70 -15.77 -0.51
CA SER A 407 0.45 -15.16 -0.06
C SER A 407 -0.68 -16.19 0.02
N ARG A 408 -0.79 -17.10 -0.95
CA ARG A 408 -1.75 -18.21 -0.94
C ARG A 408 -1.46 -19.20 0.19
N PHE A 409 -0.21 -19.57 0.40
CA PHE A 409 0.18 -20.47 1.48
C PHE A 409 -0.22 -19.91 2.85
N VAL A 410 0.07 -18.63 3.11
CA VAL A 410 -0.28 -17.99 4.38
C VAL A 410 -1.79 -17.76 4.51
N ALA A 411 -2.49 -17.51 3.41
CA ALA A 411 -3.95 -17.44 3.40
C ALA A 411 -4.55 -18.80 3.80
N TRP A 412 -4.11 -19.88 3.18
CA TRP A 412 -4.51 -21.25 3.49
C TRP A 412 -4.22 -21.61 4.96
N MET A 413 -3.02 -21.29 5.45
CA MET A 413 -2.62 -21.50 6.86
C MET A 413 -3.56 -20.83 7.86
N ASN A 414 -4.09 -19.65 7.52
CA ASN A 414 -5.03 -18.90 8.37
C ASN A 414 -6.51 -19.23 8.08
N GLY A 415 -6.79 -20.19 7.20
CA GLY A 415 -8.16 -20.57 6.81
C GLY A 415 -8.89 -19.48 6.01
N LEU A 416 -8.15 -18.64 5.28
CA LEU A 416 -8.69 -17.61 4.39
C LEU A 416 -9.01 -18.22 3.03
N SER A 417 -10.20 -17.94 2.50
CA SER A 417 -10.53 -18.33 1.13
C SER A 417 -9.85 -17.39 0.14
N ILE A 418 -9.14 -17.95 -0.83
CA ILE A 418 -8.40 -17.16 -1.81
C ILE A 418 -9.35 -16.75 -2.93
N PHE A 419 -9.41 -15.44 -3.22
CA PHE A 419 -10.07 -14.92 -4.40
C PHE A 419 -9.04 -14.20 -5.27
N GLN A 420 -8.86 -14.70 -6.50
CA GLN A 420 -7.97 -14.12 -7.49
C GLN A 420 -8.76 -13.85 -8.76
N ILE A 421 -8.63 -12.63 -9.29
CA ILE A 421 -9.27 -12.26 -10.56
C ILE A 421 -8.58 -13.00 -11.70
N LYS A 422 -9.39 -13.62 -12.56
CA LYS A 422 -8.92 -14.29 -13.78
C LYS A 422 -9.21 -13.39 -14.97
N VAL A 423 -8.24 -12.56 -15.31
CA VAL A 423 -8.36 -11.63 -16.43
C VAL A 423 -8.20 -12.35 -17.77
N HIS A 424 -9.06 -12.02 -18.74
CA HIS A 424 -8.95 -12.42 -20.14
C HIS A 424 -9.07 -11.20 -21.05
N ASN A 425 -8.74 -11.33 -22.33
CA ASN A 425 -8.71 -10.22 -23.32
C ASN A 425 -10.05 -9.47 -23.52
N LYS A 426 -11.15 -9.93 -22.91
CA LYS A 426 -12.48 -9.31 -22.98
C LYS A 426 -12.98 -8.84 -21.61
N TYR A 427 -12.13 -8.83 -20.60
CA TYR A 427 -12.50 -8.45 -19.24
C TYR A 427 -12.71 -6.93 -19.18
N THR A 428 -13.87 -6.52 -18.70
CA THR A 428 -14.32 -5.13 -18.67
C THR A 428 -14.38 -4.58 -17.24
N SER A 429 -14.57 -3.27 -17.10
CA SER A 429 -14.80 -2.64 -15.79
C SER A 429 -16.09 -3.12 -15.11
N GLU A 430 -17.10 -3.50 -15.88
CA GLU A 430 -18.36 -4.03 -15.35
C GLU A 430 -18.18 -5.42 -14.73
N ASP A 431 -17.37 -6.27 -15.36
CA ASP A 431 -17.03 -7.61 -14.84
C ASP A 431 -16.31 -7.51 -13.50
N PHE A 432 -15.37 -6.56 -13.36
CA PHE A 432 -14.69 -6.33 -12.08
C PHE A 432 -15.60 -5.78 -11.00
N ASP A 433 -16.50 -4.87 -11.35
CA ASP A 433 -17.50 -4.39 -10.40
C ASP A 433 -18.39 -5.54 -9.92
N GLU A 434 -18.70 -6.52 -10.78
CA GLU A 434 -19.41 -7.73 -10.39
C GLU A 434 -18.58 -8.66 -9.49
N ASP A 435 -17.31 -8.91 -9.84
CA ASP A 435 -16.36 -9.67 -9.01
C ASP A 435 -16.20 -9.02 -7.63
N LEU A 436 -16.05 -7.69 -7.59
CA LEU A 436 -15.90 -6.94 -6.35
C LEU A 436 -17.19 -7.00 -5.52
N ARG A 437 -18.36 -6.88 -6.15
CA ARG A 437 -19.65 -7.11 -5.46
C ARG A 437 -19.75 -8.52 -4.90
N CYS A 438 -19.25 -9.54 -5.60
CA CYS A 438 -19.21 -10.90 -5.11
C CYS A 438 -18.33 -11.02 -3.85
N VAL A 439 -17.11 -10.49 -3.89
CA VAL A 439 -16.19 -10.48 -2.73
C VAL A 439 -16.80 -9.71 -1.56
N LEU A 440 -17.38 -8.53 -1.80
CA LEU A 440 -18.01 -7.70 -0.77
C LEU A 440 -19.26 -8.37 -0.18
N ARG A 441 -20.05 -9.11 -0.95
CA ARG A 441 -21.21 -9.87 -0.44
C ARG A 441 -20.77 -11.07 0.39
N ARG A 442 -19.72 -11.79 -0.03
CA ARG A 442 -19.22 -12.96 0.70
C ARG A 442 -18.60 -12.54 2.04
N SER A 443 -17.73 -11.54 2.04
CA SER A 443 -17.16 -11.00 3.27
C SER A 443 -18.20 -10.28 4.13
N GLY A 444 -18.92 -9.30 3.56
CA GLY A 444 -19.81 -8.43 4.33
C GLY A 444 -21.15 -9.03 4.76
N CYS A 445 -21.71 -10.00 4.01
CA CYS A 445 -23.01 -10.59 4.35
C CYS A 445 -22.93 -12.03 4.86
N LYS A 446 -21.88 -12.79 4.49
CA LYS A 446 -21.71 -14.19 4.91
C LYS A 446 -20.61 -14.39 5.95
N ASP A 447 -19.96 -13.31 6.38
CA ASP A 447 -18.85 -13.34 7.35
C ASP A 447 -17.72 -14.29 6.91
N GLU A 448 -17.51 -14.41 5.59
CA GLU A 448 -16.48 -15.26 5.02
C GLU A 448 -15.15 -14.52 4.99
N LYS A 449 -14.11 -15.11 5.58
CA LYS A 449 -12.76 -14.54 5.58
C LYS A 449 -12.07 -14.77 4.25
N ILE A 450 -11.83 -13.69 3.50
CA ILE A 450 -11.31 -13.77 2.12
C ILE A 450 -9.95 -13.09 2.02
N ALA A 451 -9.00 -13.76 1.37
CA ALA A 451 -7.77 -13.16 0.87
C ALA A 451 -7.95 -12.80 -0.61
N PHE A 452 -8.17 -11.51 -0.88
CA PHE A 452 -8.27 -10.96 -2.23
C PHE A 452 -6.86 -10.66 -2.78
N ILE A 453 -6.43 -11.41 -3.79
CA ILE A 453 -5.11 -11.28 -4.40
C ILE A 453 -5.26 -10.66 -5.79
N LEU A 454 -4.63 -9.51 -5.97
CA LEU A 454 -4.56 -8.76 -7.22
C LEU A 454 -3.11 -8.68 -7.69
N ASP A 455 -2.83 -9.34 -8.80
CA ASP A 455 -1.54 -9.25 -9.49
C ASP A 455 -1.51 -8.05 -10.43
N GLU A 456 -0.31 -7.55 -10.77
CA GLU A 456 -0.14 -6.43 -11.71
C GLU A 456 -0.72 -6.75 -13.10
N SER A 457 -0.64 -8.02 -13.50
CA SER A 457 -1.22 -8.53 -14.76
C SER A 457 -2.75 -8.39 -14.79
N ASN A 458 -3.40 -8.27 -13.64
CA ASN A 458 -4.84 -8.14 -13.52
C ASN A 458 -5.33 -6.69 -13.64
N VAL A 459 -4.45 -5.70 -13.64
CA VAL A 459 -4.80 -4.27 -13.66
C VAL A 459 -4.79 -3.76 -15.10
N LEU A 460 -5.90 -3.97 -15.83
CA LEU A 460 -6.00 -3.60 -17.25
C LEU A 460 -6.25 -2.10 -17.50
N ASP A 461 -6.93 -1.42 -16.58
CA ASP A 461 -7.42 -0.03 -16.69
C ASP A 461 -7.30 0.74 -15.35
N SER A 462 -7.10 2.05 -15.45
CA SER A 462 -6.99 3.01 -14.34
C SER A 462 -8.20 3.03 -13.40
N GLY A 463 -9.40 2.66 -13.90
CA GLY A 463 -10.63 2.56 -13.12
C GLY A 463 -10.62 1.45 -12.06
N PHE A 464 -9.92 0.33 -12.30
CA PHE A 464 -9.89 -0.81 -11.37
C PHE A 464 -9.18 -0.47 -10.06
N LEU A 465 -8.09 0.30 -10.15
CA LEU A 465 -7.38 0.84 -8.98
C LEU A 465 -8.26 1.81 -8.21
N GLY A 466 -9.00 2.69 -8.89
CA GLY A 466 -9.93 3.62 -8.25
C GLY A 466 -11.07 2.93 -7.49
N ALA A 467 -11.63 1.85 -8.04
CA ALA A 467 -12.67 1.06 -7.39
C ALA A 467 -12.13 0.26 -6.18
N HIS A 468 -10.93 -0.34 -6.30
CA HIS A 468 -10.25 -0.96 -5.15
C HIS A 468 -9.91 0.06 -4.07
N GLU A 469 -9.41 1.24 -4.45
CA GLU A 469 -9.11 2.34 -3.54
C GLU A 469 -10.36 2.91 -2.88
N HIS A 470 -11.50 2.91 -3.56
CA HIS A 470 -12.77 3.33 -2.97
C HIS A 470 -13.26 2.29 -1.94
N ALA A 471 -13.19 1.00 -2.27
CA ALA A 471 -13.54 -0.09 -1.36
C ALA A 471 -12.61 -0.15 -0.13
N ALA A 472 -11.30 0.04 -0.33
CA ALA A 472 -10.31 0.14 0.75
C ALA A 472 -10.39 1.49 1.50
N GLY A 473 -10.71 2.57 0.78
CA GLY A 473 -10.69 3.96 1.23
C GLY A 473 -11.93 4.37 2.02
N GLN A 474 -13.05 3.66 1.88
CA GLN A 474 -14.22 3.83 2.74
C GLN A 474 -13.93 3.57 4.24
N ARG A 475 -12.70 3.14 4.61
CA ARG A 475 -12.23 3.11 6.01
C ARG A 475 -10.85 3.77 6.29
N ARG A 476 -10.44 4.76 5.47
CA ARG A 476 -9.36 5.80 5.64
C ARG A 476 -8.18 5.70 4.67
N GLY A 477 -7.82 6.86 4.10
CA GLY A 477 -6.98 7.03 2.91
C GLY A 477 -5.47 6.85 3.07
N SER A 478 -4.88 6.25 2.03
CA SER A 478 -3.48 6.39 1.52
C SER A 478 -3.26 5.73 0.13
N GLY A 479 -4.30 5.25 -0.57
CA GLY A 479 -4.15 4.37 -1.75
C GLY A 479 -3.78 5.05 -3.08
N SER A 480 -4.26 6.28 -3.32
CA SER A 480 -4.29 6.92 -4.64
C SER A 480 -2.96 7.16 -5.36
N LEU A 481 -1.85 7.25 -4.62
CA LEU A 481 -0.54 7.56 -5.21
C LEU A 481 0.17 6.33 -5.81
N ARG A 482 -0.25 5.12 -5.45
CA ARG A 482 0.42 3.87 -5.86
C ARG A 482 -0.03 3.38 -7.23
N GLY A 483 -1.30 3.54 -7.59
CA GLY A 483 -1.84 3.11 -8.88
C GLY A 483 -1.25 3.85 -10.08
N ARG A 484 -1.08 5.18 -9.99
CA ARG A 484 -0.59 6.00 -11.12
C ARG A 484 0.90 5.83 -11.44
N ARG A 485 1.72 5.43 -10.46
CA ARG A 485 3.15 5.15 -10.70
C ARG A 485 3.39 3.85 -11.46
N ILE A 486 2.43 2.93 -11.42
CA ILE A 486 2.42 1.71 -12.24
C ILE A 486 2.20 2.07 -13.71
N GLU A 487 1.34 3.06 -13.98
CA GLU A 487 1.10 3.61 -15.34
C GLU A 487 2.37 4.25 -15.94
N GLU A 488 3.12 5.02 -15.14
CA GLU A 488 4.39 5.63 -15.56
C GLU A 488 5.47 4.56 -15.80
N LYS A 489 5.58 3.56 -14.92
CA LYS A 489 6.47 2.42 -15.14
C LYS A 489 6.06 1.58 -16.35
N ARG A 490 4.76 1.42 -16.62
CA ARG A 490 4.23 0.74 -17.81
C ARG A 490 4.64 1.46 -19.08
N LYS A 491 4.60 2.80 -19.12
CA LYS A 491 5.10 3.58 -20.27
C LYS A 491 6.58 3.32 -20.53
N TYR A 492 7.39 3.24 -19.47
CA TYR A 492 8.82 2.93 -19.61
C TYR A 492 9.05 1.50 -20.11
N VAL A 493 8.40 0.50 -19.50
CA VAL A 493 8.52 -0.91 -19.89
C VAL A 493 7.98 -1.16 -21.30
N MET A 494 6.87 -0.52 -21.70
CA MET A 494 6.35 -0.62 -23.06
C MET A 494 7.25 0.09 -24.08
N ALA A 495 7.93 1.17 -23.70
CA ALA A 495 8.94 1.80 -24.57
C ALA A 495 10.16 0.91 -24.79
N ASP A 496 10.62 0.19 -23.75
CA ASP A 496 11.69 -0.80 -23.87
C ASP A 496 11.24 -2.03 -24.68
N LEU A 497 10.02 -2.52 -24.46
CA LEU A 497 9.45 -3.64 -25.21
C LEU A 497 9.32 -3.29 -26.70
N ALA A 498 8.87 -2.08 -27.03
CA ALA A 498 8.74 -1.59 -28.39
C ALA A 498 10.08 -1.50 -29.14
N GLN A 499 11.23 -1.43 -28.43
CA GLN A 499 12.55 -1.49 -29.05
C GLN A 499 12.96 -2.93 -29.42
N VAL A 500 12.50 -3.92 -28.64
CA VAL A 500 12.89 -5.33 -28.80
C VAL A 500 11.93 -6.10 -29.71
N GLU A 501 10.65 -5.75 -29.68
CA GLU A 501 9.57 -6.41 -30.44
C GLU A 501 9.82 -6.47 -31.96
N PRO A 502 10.33 -5.41 -32.63
CA PRO A 502 10.67 -5.48 -34.06
C PRO A 502 11.74 -6.53 -34.37
N ALA A 503 12.76 -6.64 -33.51
CA ALA A 503 13.86 -7.60 -33.71
C ALA A 503 13.36 -9.06 -33.57
N VAL A 504 12.40 -9.30 -32.68
CA VAL A 504 11.79 -10.63 -32.49
C VAL A 504 10.91 -10.98 -33.69
N ILE A 505 10.10 -10.04 -34.18
CA ILE A 505 9.23 -10.24 -35.35
C ILE A 505 10.07 -10.49 -36.61
N ASP A 506 11.13 -9.70 -36.82
CA ASP A 506 12.05 -9.88 -37.95
C ASP A 506 12.75 -11.25 -37.89
N ALA A 507 13.18 -11.68 -36.69
CA ALA A 507 13.77 -13.00 -36.50
C ALA A 507 12.76 -14.13 -36.75
N GLN A 508 11.52 -14.02 -36.28
CA GLN A 508 10.46 -15.01 -36.53
C GLN A 508 10.11 -15.10 -38.01
N ALA A 509 10.04 -13.97 -38.71
CA ALA A 509 9.80 -13.93 -40.16
C ALA A 509 10.97 -14.56 -40.93
N ALA A 510 12.22 -14.26 -40.55
CA ALA A 510 13.41 -14.86 -41.14
C ALA A 510 13.43 -16.38 -40.95
N VAL A 511 13.15 -16.89 -39.75
CA VAL A 511 13.08 -18.33 -39.46
C VAL A 511 11.95 -19.00 -40.24
N SER A 512 10.78 -18.36 -40.34
CA SER A 512 9.64 -18.87 -41.12
C SER A 512 9.92 -18.94 -42.63
N SER A 513 10.84 -18.10 -43.13
CA SER A 513 11.23 -18.08 -44.54
C SER A 513 12.27 -19.16 -44.93
N ILE A 514 12.78 -19.94 -43.96
CA ILE A 514 13.78 -20.99 -44.22
C ILE A 514 13.16 -22.10 -45.06
N LYS A 515 13.66 -22.25 -46.30
CA LYS A 515 13.20 -23.31 -47.21
C LYS A 515 13.71 -24.68 -46.77
N LYS A 516 12.86 -25.72 -46.91
CA LYS A 516 13.23 -27.12 -46.64
C LYS A 516 14.51 -27.59 -47.35
N LYS A 517 14.85 -26.99 -48.51
CA LYS A 517 16.09 -27.26 -49.25
C LYS A 517 17.36 -26.89 -48.47
N HIS A 518 17.34 -25.78 -47.72
CA HIS A 518 18.50 -25.33 -46.93
C HIS A 518 18.75 -26.26 -45.74
N LEU A 519 17.68 -26.71 -45.08
CA LEU A 519 17.79 -27.72 -44.02
C LEU A 519 18.25 -29.09 -44.55
N ALA A 520 17.85 -29.46 -45.77
CA ALA A 520 18.31 -30.69 -46.41
C ALA A 520 19.83 -30.67 -46.71
N GLU A 521 20.38 -29.51 -47.09
CA GLU A 521 21.81 -29.32 -47.32
C GLU A 521 22.62 -29.43 -46.01
N VAL A 522 22.16 -28.77 -44.94
CA VAL A 522 22.80 -28.90 -43.62
C VAL A 522 22.73 -30.34 -43.11
N ARG A 523 21.63 -31.05 -43.37
CA ARG A 523 21.45 -32.46 -43.00
C ARG A 523 22.35 -33.43 -43.77
N SER A 524 22.83 -33.09 -44.97
CA SER A 524 23.69 -33.96 -45.77
C SER A 524 25.17 -33.86 -45.38
N MET A 525 25.54 -32.83 -44.59
CA MET A 525 26.91 -32.63 -44.12
C MET A 525 27.32 -33.71 -43.11
N ALA A 526 28.38 -34.45 -43.45
CA ALA A 526 29.02 -35.39 -42.53
C ALA A 526 29.80 -34.67 -41.42
N ASN A 527 30.40 -33.52 -41.74
CA ASN A 527 31.14 -32.68 -40.79
C ASN A 527 30.83 -31.18 -41.06
N PRO A 528 29.93 -30.55 -40.29
CA PRO A 528 29.55 -29.15 -40.50
C PRO A 528 30.65 -28.18 -40.02
N PRO A 529 30.71 -26.95 -40.57
CA PRO A 529 31.53 -25.89 -40.00
C PRO A 529 31.18 -25.65 -38.52
N ALA A 530 32.19 -25.32 -37.70
CA ALA A 530 32.01 -25.13 -36.24
C ALA A 530 30.91 -24.13 -35.90
N VAL A 531 30.77 -23.07 -36.70
CA VAL A 531 29.73 -22.03 -36.54
C VAL A 531 28.32 -22.58 -36.75
N VAL A 532 28.14 -23.45 -37.75
CA VAL A 532 26.84 -24.08 -38.05
C VAL A 532 26.47 -25.07 -36.95
N LYS A 533 27.45 -25.84 -36.47
CA LYS A 533 27.26 -26.80 -35.38
C LYS A 533 26.81 -26.09 -34.09
N LEU A 534 27.54 -25.04 -33.69
CA LEU A 534 27.28 -24.30 -32.44
C LEU A 534 25.94 -23.56 -32.48
N ALA A 535 25.58 -22.96 -33.62
CA ALA A 535 24.28 -22.28 -33.78
C ALA A 535 23.10 -23.26 -33.61
N LEU A 536 23.22 -24.46 -34.16
CA LEU A 536 22.19 -25.49 -34.05
C LEU A 536 22.15 -26.15 -32.68
N GLU A 537 23.31 -26.34 -32.03
CA GLU A 537 23.40 -26.78 -30.63
C GLU A 537 22.65 -25.82 -29.71
N SER A 538 22.91 -24.51 -29.86
CA SER A 538 22.26 -23.45 -29.07
C SER A 538 20.74 -23.44 -29.24
N VAL A 539 20.26 -23.63 -30.48
CA VAL A 539 18.81 -23.68 -30.77
C VAL A 539 18.16 -24.94 -30.18
N CYS A 540 18.81 -26.11 -30.28
CA CYS A 540 18.31 -27.34 -29.68
C CYS A 540 18.24 -27.25 -28.15
N GLU A 541 19.22 -26.61 -27.52
CA GLU A 541 19.26 -26.42 -26.07
C GLU A 541 18.18 -25.44 -25.58
N LEU A 542 17.90 -24.38 -26.34
CA LEU A 542 16.77 -23.48 -26.07
C LEU A 542 15.40 -24.17 -26.25
N LEU A 543 15.31 -25.17 -27.11
CA LEU A 543 14.12 -26.02 -27.27
C LEU A 543 14.03 -27.13 -26.21
N ASN A 544 14.96 -27.18 -25.26
CA ASN A 544 15.09 -28.21 -24.22
C ASN A 544 15.26 -29.63 -24.80
N GLU A 545 15.80 -29.74 -26.02
CA GLU A 545 16.16 -31.01 -26.64
C GLU A 545 17.68 -31.22 -26.49
N SER A 546 18.09 -32.08 -25.55
CA SER A 546 19.51 -32.34 -25.27
C SER A 546 20.19 -33.02 -26.46
N ALA A 547 21.06 -32.30 -27.17
CA ALA A 547 21.81 -32.82 -28.30
C ALA A 547 23.32 -32.75 -28.01
N THR A 548 23.93 -33.89 -27.68
CA THR A 548 25.35 -33.97 -27.28
C THR A 548 26.31 -34.17 -28.47
N ASP A 549 25.79 -34.55 -29.64
CA ASP A 549 26.59 -34.79 -30.84
C ASP A 549 25.84 -34.42 -32.14
N TRP A 550 26.60 -34.31 -33.25
CA TRP A 550 26.03 -33.95 -34.56
C TRP A 550 24.98 -34.95 -35.05
N LYS A 551 25.07 -36.22 -34.64
CA LYS A 551 24.11 -37.26 -34.99
C LYS A 551 22.75 -37.00 -34.34
N ALA A 552 22.72 -36.61 -33.06
CA ALA A 552 21.50 -36.22 -32.35
C ALA A 552 20.88 -34.96 -32.96
N ILE A 553 21.68 -33.91 -33.24
CA ILE A 553 21.21 -32.66 -33.86
C ILE A 553 20.57 -32.93 -35.22
N ARG A 554 21.19 -33.78 -36.05
CA ARG A 554 20.62 -34.20 -37.34
C ARG A 554 19.27 -34.88 -37.18
N GLY A 555 19.09 -35.68 -36.12
CA GLY A 555 17.82 -36.33 -35.79
C GLY A 555 16.70 -35.33 -35.47
N ILE A 556 17.03 -34.27 -34.72
CA ILE A 556 16.11 -33.19 -34.37
C ILE A 556 15.69 -32.39 -35.61
N LEU A 557 16.65 -32.08 -36.48
CA LEU A 557 16.43 -31.39 -37.76
C LEU A 557 15.56 -32.18 -38.76
N VAL A 558 15.34 -33.47 -38.54
CA VAL A 558 14.43 -34.28 -39.38
C VAL A 558 12.97 -34.01 -39.04
N LYS A 559 12.66 -33.61 -37.80
CA LYS A 559 11.28 -33.41 -37.34
C LYS A 559 10.62 -32.31 -38.18
N ASP A 560 9.46 -32.62 -38.75
CA ASP A 560 8.65 -31.63 -39.49
C ASP A 560 8.20 -30.45 -38.60
N SER A 561 8.22 -30.62 -37.28
CA SER A 561 7.89 -29.60 -36.28
C SER A 561 9.07 -28.69 -35.89
N PHE A 562 10.27 -28.87 -36.44
CA PHE A 562 11.47 -28.14 -36.00
C PHE A 562 11.32 -26.62 -36.18
N ILE A 563 10.96 -26.16 -37.38
CA ILE A 563 10.77 -24.73 -37.67
C ILE A 563 9.63 -24.14 -36.82
N SER A 564 8.51 -24.86 -36.69
CA SER A 564 7.37 -24.40 -35.91
C SER A 564 7.66 -24.32 -34.40
N SER A 565 8.58 -25.14 -33.89
CA SER A 565 8.97 -25.10 -32.47
C SER A 565 9.84 -23.88 -32.16
N ILE A 566 10.64 -23.40 -33.13
CA ILE A 566 11.44 -22.18 -32.99
C ILE A 566 10.55 -20.93 -33.05
N VAL A 567 9.60 -20.88 -33.98
CA VAL A 567 8.70 -19.73 -34.14
C VAL A 567 7.76 -19.57 -32.94
N ASN A 568 7.32 -20.69 -32.35
CA ASN A 568 6.43 -20.71 -31.19
C ASN A 568 7.17 -20.96 -29.87
N LEU A 569 8.45 -20.60 -29.78
CA LEU A 569 9.23 -20.77 -28.57
C LEU A 569 8.62 -19.94 -27.43
N GLU A 570 8.15 -20.61 -26.38
CA GLU A 570 7.62 -19.94 -25.19
C GLU A 570 8.78 -19.45 -24.29
N THR A 571 9.01 -18.14 -24.28
CA THR A 571 10.08 -17.50 -23.49
C THR A 571 9.97 -17.77 -21.98
N ASP A 572 8.75 -18.02 -21.50
CA ASP A 572 8.45 -18.22 -20.08
C ASP A 572 8.92 -19.59 -19.54
N LYS A 573 9.24 -20.54 -20.43
CA LYS A 573 9.71 -21.89 -20.11
C LYS A 573 11.23 -22.02 -20.06
N ILE A 574 11.98 -20.96 -20.39
CA ILE A 574 13.44 -20.99 -20.41
C ILE A 574 13.98 -20.83 -18.98
N THR A 575 14.74 -21.82 -18.50
CA THR A 575 15.30 -21.77 -17.14
C THR A 575 16.58 -20.92 -17.08
N TYR A 576 16.91 -20.41 -15.89
CA TYR A 576 18.12 -19.62 -15.64
C TYR A 576 19.42 -20.40 -15.96
N ALA A 577 19.41 -21.72 -15.80
CA ALA A 577 20.55 -22.58 -16.16
C ALA A 577 20.78 -22.60 -17.68
N THR A 578 19.72 -22.72 -18.48
CA THR A 578 19.74 -22.66 -19.95
C THR A 578 20.20 -21.29 -20.44
N LEU A 579 19.72 -20.21 -19.82
CA LEU A 579 20.16 -18.84 -20.13
C LEU A 579 21.62 -18.60 -19.77
N SER A 580 22.10 -19.10 -18.63
CA SER A 580 23.50 -18.94 -18.20
C SER A 580 24.47 -19.64 -19.13
N LEU A 581 24.15 -20.86 -19.60
CA LEU A 581 24.92 -21.59 -20.61
C LEU A 581 24.94 -20.87 -21.96
N TYR A 582 23.79 -20.31 -22.38
CA TYR A 582 23.67 -19.49 -23.58
C TYR A 582 24.48 -18.17 -23.47
N HIS A 583 24.48 -17.53 -22.31
CA HIS A 583 25.27 -16.32 -22.07
C HIS A 583 26.78 -16.62 -22.08
N ILE A 584 27.22 -17.74 -21.52
CA ILE A 584 28.63 -18.17 -21.58
C ILE A 584 29.09 -18.46 -23.02
N THR A 585 28.25 -19.12 -23.83
CA THR A 585 28.54 -19.39 -25.25
C THR A 585 28.46 -18.13 -26.12
N LYS A 586 27.55 -17.20 -25.79
CA LYS A 586 27.43 -15.87 -26.40
C LYS A 586 28.64 -14.99 -26.07
N ASP A 587 29.05 -14.90 -24.81
CA ASP A 587 30.17 -14.07 -24.37
C ASP A 587 31.51 -14.54 -24.94
N TYR A 588 31.70 -15.85 -25.15
CA TYR A 588 32.89 -16.39 -25.82
C TYR A 588 33.00 -15.95 -27.29
N TYR A 589 31.88 -15.74 -27.99
CA TYR A 589 31.86 -15.36 -29.41
C TYR A 589 31.77 -13.83 -29.63
N TYR A 590 30.96 -13.12 -28.83
CA TYR A 590 30.81 -11.66 -28.93
C TYR A 590 32.00 -10.87 -28.35
N SER A 591 32.81 -11.48 -27.47
CA SER A 591 34.10 -10.90 -27.06
C SER A 591 35.12 -10.80 -28.19
N HIS A 592 34.98 -11.59 -29.25
CA HIS A 592 35.91 -11.58 -30.38
C HIS A 592 35.42 -10.76 -31.58
N HIS A 593 34.12 -10.42 -31.70
CA HIS A 593 33.58 -9.77 -32.91
C HIS A 593 32.34 -8.85 -32.71
N ILE A 594 32.31 -7.94 -31.71
CA ILE A 594 31.46 -6.72 -31.55
C ILE A 594 30.70 -6.69 -30.20
N GLN A 595 30.81 -5.56 -29.48
CA GLN A 595 30.22 -5.30 -28.16
C GLN A 595 28.78 -4.74 -28.22
N PRO A 596 27.94 -5.06 -27.21
CA PRO A 596 26.92 -4.11 -26.76
C PRO A 596 26.83 -3.92 -25.23
N THR A 597 26.27 -2.76 -24.88
CA THR A 597 26.17 -2.10 -23.57
C THR A 597 24.96 -2.53 -22.70
N GLN A 598 25.20 -2.41 -21.39
CA GLN A 598 24.35 -2.45 -20.18
C GLN A 598 22.80 -2.43 -20.27
N HIS A 599 22.14 -3.29 -19.47
CA HIS A 599 20.73 -3.21 -19.06
C HIS A 599 20.54 -3.38 -17.54
N SER A 600 19.58 -2.65 -16.98
CA SER A 600 19.01 -2.74 -15.61
C SER A 600 17.69 -3.54 -15.59
N PRO A 601 17.31 -4.25 -14.50
CA PRO A 601 16.16 -5.16 -14.49
C PRO A 601 14.81 -4.53 -14.03
N PRO A 602 13.66 -5.13 -14.40
CA PRO A 602 12.31 -4.67 -14.02
C PRO A 602 11.81 -5.25 -12.67
N HIS A 603 10.97 -4.49 -11.95
CA HIS A 603 10.34 -4.87 -10.67
C HIS A 603 8.83 -5.10 -10.83
N CYS A 604 8.29 -6.18 -10.25
CA CYS A 604 6.86 -6.56 -10.29
C CYS A 604 6.13 -6.33 -8.95
N LEU A 605 4.80 -6.18 -8.99
CA LEU A 605 3.97 -5.70 -7.87
C LEU A 605 2.72 -6.60 -7.62
N LEU A 606 2.46 -6.98 -6.37
CA LEU A 606 1.31 -7.81 -5.95
C LEU A 606 0.58 -7.12 -4.79
N VAL A 607 -0.75 -6.96 -4.88
CA VAL A 607 -1.60 -6.48 -3.79
C VAL A 607 -2.37 -7.66 -3.21
N ALA A 608 -2.24 -7.89 -1.90
CA ALA A 608 -3.03 -8.88 -1.17
C ALA A 608 -3.81 -8.18 -0.05
N SER A 609 -5.12 -8.34 -0.03
CA SER A 609 -6.01 -7.75 0.97
C SER A 609 -6.74 -8.86 1.73
N SER A 610 -6.61 -8.90 3.05
CA SER A 610 -7.52 -9.70 3.89
C SER A 610 -8.77 -8.88 4.17
N VAL A 611 -9.93 -9.38 3.73
CA VAL A 611 -11.23 -8.78 4.06
C VAL A 611 -11.81 -9.59 5.22
N HIS A 612 -11.70 -9.02 6.42
CA HIS A 612 -12.38 -9.47 7.64
C HIS A 612 -13.51 -8.52 7.98
#